data_AF-A0A075MM78-F1
#
_entry.id   AF-A0A075MM78-F1
#
_cell.length_a   1.000
_cell.length_b   1.000
_cell.length_c   1.000
_cell.angle_alpha   90.00
_cell.angle_beta   90.00
_cell.angle_gamma   90.00
#
_symmetry.space_group_name_H-M   'P 1'
#
loop_
_entity.id
_entity.type
_entity.pdbx_description
1 polymer ?
#
loop_
_entity_poly.entity_id
_entity_poly.type
_entity_poly.pdbx_seq_one_letter_code
_entity_poly.pdbx_strand_id
1 'polypeptide(L)'
;MRNAQWNGLDSSDTIPSSCPYRVDFECTPAPAESLNSLESGRLMLTVKLQGDENKKGEKEKVKAVAVRLVNKAKRENLGNVEGSSELKRKTSLSANLARDNQHTGWWAGVIGIPITWMEGGTTDYERSGSWHPKSKGNLFAMEITYTLDNGSNCTAHFDSEDAYHWTATR
;
A
#
# COMPACT_ATOMS: atom_id res chain seq x y z
N MET A 1 -11.67 0.87 16.42
CA MET A 1 -10.87 1.09 15.20
C MET A 1 -9.41 1.12 15.62
N ARG A 2 -8.57 0.20 15.12
CA ARG A 2 -7.13 0.18 15.44
C ARG A 2 -6.40 0.82 14.27
N ASN A 3 -5.67 1.89 14.56
CA ASN A 3 -4.93 2.67 13.57
C ASN A 3 -3.84 1.79 12.93
N ALA A 4 -3.58 1.98 11.63
CA ALA A 4 -2.38 1.44 11.01
C ALA A 4 -1.17 1.98 11.80
N GLN A 5 -0.44 1.09 12.46
CA GLN A 5 0.69 1.50 13.27
C GLN A 5 1.84 1.83 12.33
N TRP A 6 2.14 3.10 12.27
CA TRP A 6 3.21 3.66 11.48
C TRP A 6 4.57 3.23 12.07
N ASN A 7 5.33 2.39 11.34
CA ASN A 7 6.66 1.92 11.73
C ASN A 7 7.80 2.71 11.05
N GLY A 8 7.53 3.92 10.56
CA GLY A 8 8.53 4.81 9.95
C GLY A 8 9.22 5.74 10.97
N LEU A 9 10.02 6.68 10.49
CA LEU A 9 10.82 7.72 11.18
C LEU A 9 10.19 8.56 12.35
N ASP A 10 10.75 8.44 13.55
CA ASP A 10 10.37 9.20 14.73
C ASP A 10 10.08 10.69 14.46
N SER A 11 9.20 11.30 15.25
CA SER A 11 8.72 12.69 15.13
C SER A 11 9.82 13.78 15.20
N SER A 12 11.10 13.41 15.30
CA SER A 12 12.28 14.28 15.20
C SER A 12 13.00 14.21 13.86
N ASP A 13 12.60 13.34 12.93
CA ASP A 13 13.32 13.16 11.69
C ASP A 13 12.92 14.21 10.66
N THR A 14 13.80 15.21 10.53
CA THR A 14 13.97 16.04 9.35
C THR A 14 13.67 15.22 8.10
N ILE A 15 12.65 15.63 7.33
CA ILE A 15 12.38 15.11 5.99
C ILE A 15 13.74 15.05 5.26
N PRO A 16 14.23 13.86 4.86
CA PRO A 16 15.51 13.74 4.18
C PRO A 16 15.53 14.72 3.01
N SER A 17 16.63 15.45 2.82
CA SER A 17 16.70 16.45 1.73
C SER A 17 16.40 15.85 0.35
N SER A 18 16.55 14.53 0.19
CA SER A 18 16.24 13.76 -1.01
C SER A 18 14.76 13.42 -1.21
N CYS A 19 13.91 13.48 -0.17
CA CYS A 19 12.51 13.10 -0.23
C CYS A 19 11.61 14.24 0.28
N PRO A 20 11.38 15.29 -0.52
CA PRO A 20 10.85 16.57 -0.05
C PRO A 20 9.35 16.55 0.31
N TYR A 21 8.65 15.44 0.06
CA TYR A 21 7.22 15.31 0.30
C TYR A 21 6.95 14.23 1.34
N ARG A 22 6.20 14.60 2.38
CA ARG A 22 5.59 13.65 3.27
C ARG A 22 4.37 13.00 2.60
N VAL A 23 4.17 11.72 2.84
CA VAL A 23 3.05 10.93 2.32
C VAL A 23 2.01 10.75 3.41
N ASP A 24 0.82 11.32 3.20
CA ASP A 24 -0.39 10.96 3.94
C ASP A 24 -1.35 10.25 2.99
N PHE A 25 -2.17 9.34 3.49
CA PHE A 25 -3.16 8.67 2.64
C PHE A 25 -4.37 8.15 3.42
N GLU A 26 -5.46 8.00 2.68
CA GLU A 26 -6.70 7.37 3.12
C GLU A 26 -7.12 6.29 2.13
N CYS A 27 -7.81 5.27 2.64
CA CYS A 27 -8.38 4.21 1.83
C CYS A 27 -9.86 4.03 2.17
N THR A 28 -10.69 3.98 1.13
CA THR A 28 -12.10 3.63 1.26
C THR A 28 -12.35 2.28 0.60
N PRO A 29 -12.83 1.26 1.33
CA PRO A 29 -13.24 0.00 0.75
C PRO A 29 -14.41 0.21 -0.22
N ALA A 30 -14.38 -0.51 -1.33
CA ALA A 30 -15.43 -0.52 -2.34
C ALA A 30 -15.76 -1.96 -2.75
N PRO A 31 -17.00 -2.25 -3.18
CA PRO A 31 -17.34 -3.56 -3.70
C PRO A 31 -16.54 -3.86 -4.97
N ALA A 32 -16.44 -5.14 -5.34
CA ALA A 32 -15.89 -5.57 -6.62
C ALA A 32 -16.58 -4.84 -7.79
N GLU A 33 -15.90 -4.72 -8.93
CA GLU A 33 -16.45 -4.01 -10.09
C GLU A 33 -17.76 -4.62 -10.60
N SER A 34 -17.92 -5.94 -10.49
CA SER A 34 -19.13 -6.65 -10.86
C SER A 34 -19.30 -7.94 -10.06
N LEU A 35 -20.50 -8.54 -10.12
CA LEU A 35 -20.82 -9.82 -9.47
C LEU A 35 -20.01 -11.00 -10.02
N ASN A 36 -19.48 -10.90 -11.25
CA ASN A 36 -18.67 -11.94 -11.88
C ASN A 36 -17.16 -11.64 -11.76
N SER A 37 -16.77 -10.67 -10.94
CA SER A 37 -15.37 -10.27 -10.79
C SER A 37 -14.57 -11.35 -10.03
N LEU A 38 -13.30 -11.49 -10.39
CA LEU A 38 -12.32 -12.29 -9.63
C LEU A 38 -11.75 -11.51 -8.42
N GLU A 39 -12.32 -10.35 -8.12
CA GLU A 39 -12.01 -9.52 -6.97
C GLU A 39 -13.00 -9.76 -5.82
N SER A 40 -12.50 -9.87 -4.59
CA SER A 40 -13.34 -9.85 -3.39
C SER A 40 -13.79 -8.43 -3.02
N GLY A 41 -13.08 -7.42 -3.53
CA GLY A 41 -13.39 -6.01 -3.31
C GLY A 41 -12.30 -5.12 -3.86
N ARG A 42 -12.46 -3.81 -3.72
CA ARG A 42 -11.53 -2.79 -4.19
C ARG A 42 -11.15 -1.85 -3.05
N LEU A 43 -9.96 -1.28 -3.15
CA LEU A 43 -9.48 -0.17 -2.34
C LEU A 43 -9.49 1.08 -3.21
N MET A 44 -10.27 2.09 -2.84
CA MET A 44 -10.11 3.43 -3.40
C MET A 44 -9.08 4.17 -2.54
N LEU A 45 -7.98 4.60 -3.14
CA LEU A 45 -6.88 5.27 -2.45
C LEU A 45 -6.84 6.74 -2.82
N THR A 46 -6.70 7.59 -1.81
CA THR A 46 -6.32 9.00 -1.97
C THR A 46 -5.00 9.23 -1.25
N VAL A 47 -3.99 9.69 -1.97
CA VAL A 47 -2.66 10.01 -1.45
C VAL A 47 -2.44 11.51 -1.53
N LYS A 48 -2.01 12.11 -0.42
CA LYS A 48 -1.66 13.52 -0.31
C LYS A 48 -0.17 13.65 -0.06
N LEU A 49 0.51 14.33 -0.98
CA LEU A 49 1.93 14.67 -0.87
C LEU A 49 2.08 16.08 -0.30
N GLN A 50 2.50 16.18 0.97
CA GLN A 50 2.70 17.44 1.66
C GLN A 50 4.18 17.81 1.68
N GLY A 51 4.55 18.91 1.01
CA GLY A 51 5.93 19.41 1.01
C GLY A 51 6.10 20.57 1.98
N ASP A 52 7.24 20.66 2.66
CA ASP A 52 7.55 21.71 3.65
C ASP A 52 7.44 23.12 3.06
N GLU A 53 6.42 23.89 3.46
CA GLU A 53 6.16 25.25 2.97
C GLU A 53 7.28 26.24 3.31
N ASN A 54 8.10 25.93 4.31
CA ASN A 54 9.18 26.80 4.78
C ASN A 54 10.44 26.73 3.90
N LYS A 55 10.55 25.73 3.01
CA LYS A 55 11.65 25.66 2.03
C LYS A 55 11.27 26.45 0.77
N LYS A 56 11.60 27.75 0.79
CA LYS A 56 11.56 28.67 -0.38
C LYS A 56 12.65 28.36 -1.42
N GLY A 57 12.63 27.15 -1.96
CA GLY A 57 13.45 26.73 -3.11
C GLY A 57 12.57 26.04 -4.16
N GLU A 58 13.12 25.79 -5.34
CA GLU A 58 12.48 24.97 -6.38
C GLU A 58 12.13 23.59 -5.81
N LYS A 59 10.88 23.41 -5.37
CA LYS A 59 10.37 22.09 -5.00
C LYS A 59 10.30 21.27 -6.29
N GLU A 60 11.10 20.21 -6.35
CA GLU A 60 11.08 19.27 -7.47
C GLU A 60 9.66 18.74 -7.66
N LYS A 61 9.11 18.86 -8.87
CA LYS A 61 7.73 18.44 -9.09
C LYS A 61 7.65 16.92 -9.09
N VAL A 62 6.51 16.42 -8.61
CA VAL A 62 6.18 15.00 -8.64
C VAL A 62 5.61 14.65 -10.01
N LYS A 63 6.27 13.71 -10.68
CA LYS A 63 5.91 13.23 -12.02
C LYS A 63 4.92 12.07 -11.97
N ALA A 64 5.08 11.17 -11.01
CA ALA A 64 4.28 9.97 -10.89
C ALA A 64 4.15 9.52 -9.43
N VAL A 65 3.05 8.86 -9.11
CA VAL A 65 2.83 8.20 -7.83
C VAL A 65 2.30 6.80 -8.10
N ALA A 66 2.91 5.80 -7.45
CA ALA A 66 2.54 4.41 -7.54
C ALA A 66 2.37 3.81 -6.15
N VAL A 67 1.41 2.91 -6.00
CA VAL A 67 1.17 2.16 -4.78
C VAL A 67 1.41 0.69 -5.04
N ARG A 68 1.96 0.00 -4.03
CA ARG A 68 2.10 -1.45 -4.00
C ARG A 68 1.54 -1.98 -2.68
N LEU A 69 0.53 -2.83 -2.76
CA LEU A 69 -0.01 -3.58 -1.62
C LEU A 69 0.57 -4.99 -1.63
N VAL A 70 1.06 -5.45 -0.49
CA VAL A 70 1.73 -6.74 -0.32
C VAL A 70 1.00 -7.56 0.75
N ASN A 71 0.59 -8.78 0.41
CA ASN A 71 0.09 -9.76 1.37
C ASN A 71 1.29 -10.55 1.93
N LYS A 72 1.76 -10.17 3.11
CA LYS A 72 2.93 -10.77 3.78
C LYS A 72 2.65 -12.22 4.19
N ALA A 73 1.44 -12.52 4.66
CA ALA A 73 1.04 -13.88 5.07
C ALA A 73 1.14 -14.87 3.90
N LYS A 74 0.60 -14.49 2.73
CA LYS A 74 0.68 -15.31 1.52
C LYS A 74 2.11 -15.43 1.00
N ARG A 75 2.93 -14.38 1.15
CA ARG A 75 4.36 -14.40 0.80
C ARG A 75 5.16 -15.37 1.67
N GLU A 76 4.91 -15.41 2.98
CA GLU A 76 5.56 -16.37 3.90
C GLU A 76 5.20 -17.82 3.54
N ASN A 77 3.92 -18.08 3.26
CA ASN A 77 3.44 -19.43 2.89
C ASN A 77 4.01 -19.91 1.55
N LEU A 78 4.21 -18.99 0.60
CA LEU A 78 4.79 -19.30 -0.71
C LEU A 78 6.32 -19.30 -0.73
N GLY A 79 6.99 -18.67 0.25
CA GLY A 79 8.44 -18.71 0.38
C GLY A 79 8.99 -20.12 0.61
N ASN A 80 8.12 -21.04 1.04
CA ASN A 80 8.43 -22.48 1.18
C ASN A 80 8.28 -23.26 -0.14
N VAL A 81 7.82 -22.63 -1.22
CA VAL A 81 7.60 -23.26 -2.53
C VAL A 81 8.53 -22.58 -3.53
N GLU A 82 9.66 -23.22 -3.83
CA GLU A 82 10.63 -22.72 -4.81
C GLU A 82 10.00 -22.65 -6.21
N GLY A 83 10.11 -21.47 -6.85
CA GLY A 83 9.90 -21.30 -8.28
C GLY A 83 8.48 -20.89 -8.71
N SER A 84 8.26 -19.58 -8.89
CA SER A 84 7.90 -19.00 -10.20
C SER A 84 7.63 -17.49 -10.05
N SER A 85 7.95 -16.72 -11.08
CA SER A 85 7.59 -15.29 -11.19
C SER A 85 6.08 -15.04 -11.16
N GLU A 86 5.24 -16.05 -11.48
CA GLU A 86 3.78 -15.97 -11.37
C GLU A 86 3.29 -15.95 -9.92
N LEU A 87 4.04 -16.56 -8.98
CA LEU A 87 3.73 -16.50 -7.55
C LEU A 87 3.93 -15.11 -6.95
N LYS A 88 4.88 -14.31 -7.45
CA LYS A 88 5.05 -12.91 -7.03
C LYS A 88 3.81 -12.07 -7.38
N ARG A 89 3.20 -12.28 -8.55
CA ARG A 89 1.91 -11.65 -8.91
C ARG A 89 0.77 -12.03 -7.95
N LYS A 90 0.84 -13.19 -7.29
CA LYS A 90 -0.17 -13.64 -6.32
C LYS A 90 -0.02 -13.03 -4.93
N THR A 91 1.05 -12.28 -4.64
CA THR A 91 1.35 -11.77 -3.28
C THR A 91 1.49 -10.25 -3.20
N SER A 92 1.53 -9.56 -4.33
CA SER A 92 1.51 -8.10 -4.37
C SER A 92 0.69 -7.56 -5.53
N LEU A 93 0.02 -6.45 -5.30
CA LEU A 93 -0.78 -5.70 -6.26
C LEU A 93 -0.20 -4.30 -6.38
N SER A 94 -0.18 -3.74 -7.59
CA SER A 94 0.31 -2.38 -7.80
C SER A 94 -0.69 -1.56 -8.61
N ALA A 95 -0.78 -0.26 -8.32
CA ALA A 95 -1.56 0.69 -9.09
C ALA A 95 -0.77 1.99 -9.26
N ASN A 96 -0.89 2.60 -10.44
CA ASN A 96 -0.46 3.98 -10.66
C ASN A 96 -1.62 4.90 -10.27
N LEU A 97 -1.33 5.98 -9.56
CA LEU A 97 -2.32 6.97 -9.18
C LEU A 97 -2.39 8.07 -10.22
N ALA A 98 -3.60 8.53 -10.51
CA ALA A 98 -3.86 9.71 -11.31
C ALA A 98 -3.80 10.95 -10.43
N ARG A 99 -3.22 12.03 -10.95
CA ARG A 99 -3.22 13.32 -10.26
C ARG A 99 -4.64 13.87 -10.20
N ASP A 100 -5.05 14.37 -9.03
CA ASP A 100 -6.28 15.13 -8.89
C ASP A 100 -6.08 16.53 -9.47
N ASN A 101 -6.94 16.93 -10.40
CA ASN A 101 -6.90 18.24 -11.05
C ASN A 101 -7.47 19.36 -10.15
N GLN A 102 -8.23 19.01 -9.10
CA GLN A 102 -8.86 19.97 -8.18
C GLN A 102 -7.96 20.28 -6.98
N HIS A 103 -7.20 19.30 -6.50
CA HIS A 103 -6.37 19.45 -5.30
C HIS A 103 -4.89 19.24 -5.61
N THR A 104 -4.09 20.29 -5.44
CA THR A 104 -2.64 20.21 -5.71
C THR A 104 -1.96 19.24 -4.74
N GLY A 105 -1.17 18.30 -5.28
CA GLY A 105 -0.44 17.30 -4.49
C GLY A 105 -1.29 16.08 -4.11
N TRP A 106 -2.53 15.99 -4.59
CA TRP A 106 -3.41 14.85 -4.37
C TRP A 106 -3.38 13.90 -5.56
N TRP A 107 -3.45 12.61 -5.26
CA TRP A 107 -3.37 11.53 -6.22
C TRP A 107 -4.37 10.45 -5.84
N ALA A 108 -5.13 9.94 -6.80
CA ALA A 108 -6.18 8.96 -6.57
C ALA A 108 -6.03 7.75 -7.47
N GLY A 109 -6.45 6.59 -6.98
CA GLY A 109 -6.42 5.34 -7.76
C GLY A 109 -7.14 4.21 -7.06
N VAL A 110 -7.17 3.05 -7.73
CA VAL A 110 -7.91 1.87 -7.25
C VAL A 110 -7.01 0.64 -7.29
N ILE A 111 -7.07 -0.18 -6.23
CA ILE A 111 -6.45 -1.51 -6.18
C ILE A 111 -7.56 -2.55 -5.99
N GLY A 112 -7.67 -3.48 -6.93
CA GLY A 112 -8.55 -4.65 -6.81
C GLY A 112 -7.92 -5.76 -5.99
N ILE A 113 -8.60 -6.17 -4.92
CA ILE A 113 -8.16 -7.28 -4.06
C ILE A 113 -8.71 -8.58 -4.64
N PRO A 114 -7.87 -9.54 -5.05
CA PRO A 114 -8.33 -10.79 -5.64
C PRO A 114 -8.97 -11.69 -4.59
N ILE A 115 -10.00 -12.44 -4.97
CA ILE A 115 -10.71 -13.40 -4.09
C ILE A 115 -9.74 -14.38 -3.44
N THR A 116 -8.70 -14.78 -4.15
CA THR A 116 -7.66 -15.69 -3.65
C THR A 116 -6.86 -15.16 -2.45
N TRP A 117 -6.96 -13.87 -2.11
CA TRP A 117 -6.38 -13.33 -0.86
C TRP A 117 -7.29 -13.56 0.35
N MET A 118 -8.57 -13.83 0.11
CA MET A 118 -9.58 -14.14 1.13
C MET A 118 -9.78 -15.65 1.32
N GLU A 119 -9.54 -16.45 0.28
CA GLU A 119 -9.54 -17.92 0.33
C GLU A 119 -8.38 -18.41 1.21
N GLY A 120 -8.72 -18.72 2.47
CA GLY A 120 -7.78 -19.06 3.54
C GLY A 120 -8.01 -18.30 4.86
N GLY A 121 -8.90 -17.28 4.85
CA GLY A 121 -9.28 -16.51 6.05
C GLY A 121 -10.63 -16.88 6.66
N THR A 122 -11.43 -17.73 6.02
CA THR A 122 -12.77 -18.11 6.50
C THR A 122 -12.69 -19.35 7.38
N THR A 123 -12.54 -19.13 8.70
CA THR A 123 -12.91 -20.04 9.82
C THR A 123 -12.36 -21.48 9.87
N ASP A 124 -11.85 -22.03 8.78
CA ASP A 124 -11.23 -23.35 8.68
C ASP A 124 -9.72 -23.17 8.54
N TYR A 125 -9.08 -22.64 9.58
CA TYR A 125 -7.64 -22.80 9.79
C TYR A 125 -7.24 -24.29 9.99
N GLU A 126 -8.22 -25.21 10.03
CA GLU A 126 -8.02 -26.63 10.34
C GLU A 126 -7.98 -27.59 9.14
N ARG A 127 -8.22 -27.16 7.89
CA ARG A 127 -8.39 -28.14 6.78
C ARG A 127 -7.30 -28.24 5.71
N SER A 128 -6.28 -27.39 5.70
CA SER A 128 -5.18 -27.49 4.72
C SER A 128 -3.85 -27.97 5.28
N GLY A 129 -3.70 -28.11 6.61
CA GLY A 129 -2.41 -28.48 7.21
C GLY A 129 -1.26 -27.50 6.88
N SER A 130 -1.56 -26.32 6.32
CA SER A 130 -0.56 -25.34 5.93
C SER A 130 -0.22 -24.46 7.14
N TRP A 131 0.92 -24.79 7.74
CA TRP A 131 1.80 -23.95 8.56
C TRP A 131 1.29 -22.53 8.84
N HIS A 132 1.05 -22.21 10.11
CA HIS A 132 0.67 -20.87 10.57
C HIS A 132 1.69 -19.82 10.05
N PRO A 133 1.26 -18.64 9.55
CA PRO A 133 2.21 -17.54 9.33
C PRO A 133 2.91 -17.25 10.66
N LYS A 134 4.24 -17.16 10.64
CA LYS A 134 5.02 -16.96 11.87
C LYS A 134 4.88 -15.53 12.39
N SER A 135 4.45 -14.60 11.54
CA SER A 135 4.26 -13.20 11.88
C SER A 135 3.03 -13.00 12.76
N LYS A 136 3.27 -12.81 14.07
CA LYS A 136 2.30 -12.18 14.97
C LYS A 136 2.29 -10.67 14.66
N GLY A 137 1.27 -10.23 13.91
CA GLY A 137 1.01 -8.82 13.61
C GLY A 137 1.52 -8.38 12.24
N ASN A 138 0.70 -7.58 11.55
CA ASN A 138 0.91 -6.98 10.23
C ASN A 138 0.94 -7.95 9.04
N LEU A 139 -0.24 -8.45 8.64
CA LEU A 139 -0.44 -9.36 7.51
C LEU A 139 -0.26 -8.69 6.14
N PHE A 140 -0.38 -7.36 6.06
CA PHE A 140 -0.30 -6.58 4.84
C PHE A 140 0.69 -5.42 4.98
N ALA A 141 1.33 -5.07 3.85
CA ALA A 141 2.17 -3.87 3.74
C ALA A 141 1.70 -3.03 2.54
N MET A 142 1.58 -1.72 2.75
CA MET A 142 1.37 -0.74 1.69
C MET A 142 2.64 0.09 1.49
N GLU A 143 3.09 0.16 0.25
CA GLU A 143 4.22 0.98 -0.17
C GLU A 143 3.74 2.03 -1.15
N ILE A 144 3.99 3.30 -0.86
CA ILE A 144 3.62 4.42 -1.72
C ILE A 144 4.91 5.07 -2.22
N THR A 145 5.16 4.96 -3.52
CA THR A 145 6.34 5.51 -4.18
C THR A 145 5.95 6.72 -5.01
N TYR A 146 6.61 7.87 -4.79
CA TYR A 146 6.52 9.01 -5.69
C TYR A 146 7.85 9.23 -6.41
N THR A 147 7.77 9.61 -7.67
CA THR A 147 8.90 9.89 -8.56
C THR A 147 8.98 11.39 -8.83
N LEU A 148 10.14 11.98 -8.60
CA LEU A 148 10.43 13.38 -8.87
C LEU A 148 10.89 13.59 -10.32
N ASP A 149 10.82 14.81 -10.82
CA ASP A 149 11.23 15.16 -12.19
C ASP A 149 12.70 14.84 -12.49
N ASN A 150 13.57 14.83 -11.47
CA ASN A 150 14.99 14.44 -11.58
C ASN A 150 15.20 12.92 -11.68
N GLY A 151 14.12 12.12 -11.61
CA GLY A 151 14.16 10.65 -11.65
C GLY A 151 14.33 9.97 -10.27
N SER A 152 14.48 10.73 -9.20
CA SER A 152 14.56 10.20 -7.83
C SER A 152 13.23 9.60 -7.40
N ASN A 153 13.30 8.48 -6.68
CA ASN A 153 12.15 7.79 -6.12
C ASN A 153 12.18 7.84 -4.60
N CYS A 154 11.02 8.07 -3.99
CA CYS A 154 10.84 8.07 -2.54
C CYS A 154 9.66 7.17 -2.18
N THR A 155 9.90 6.23 -1.28
CA THR A 155 8.91 5.22 -0.89
C THR A 155 8.58 5.32 0.59
N ALA A 156 7.30 5.49 0.90
CA ALA A 156 6.77 5.37 2.26
C ALA A 156 6.20 3.97 2.49
N HIS A 157 6.42 3.40 3.68
CA HIS A 157 6.00 2.05 4.05
C HIS A 157 5.01 2.09 5.22
N PHE A 158 3.93 1.32 5.10
CA PHE A 158 2.87 1.21 6.10
C PHE A 158 2.47 -0.25 6.27
N ASP A 159 2.13 -0.63 7.49
CA ASP A 159 1.80 -2.00 7.85
C ASP A 159 0.39 -2.09 8.47
N SER A 160 -0.34 -3.16 8.16
CA SER A 160 -1.68 -3.40 8.70
C SER A 160 -1.97 -4.89 8.83
N GLU A 161 -2.87 -5.24 9.75
CA GLU A 161 -3.48 -6.57 9.83
C GLU A 161 -4.62 -6.76 8.82
N ASP A 162 -5.11 -5.66 8.24
CA ASP A 162 -6.29 -5.62 7.36
C ASP A 162 -5.91 -5.18 5.94
N ALA A 163 -6.47 -5.86 4.93
CA ALA A 163 -6.30 -5.51 3.53
C ALA A 163 -7.11 -4.28 3.11
N TYR A 164 -8.24 -3.99 3.76
CA TYR A 164 -9.24 -3.02 3.30
C TYR A 164 -9.20 -1.68 4.04
N HIS A 165 -8.88 -1.68 5.33
CA HIS A 165 -8.96 -0.49 6.16
C HIS A 165 -7.56 0.08 6.42
N TRP A 166 -7.27 1.20 5.74
CA TRP A 166 -6.03 1.93 5.91
C TRP A 166 -6.29 3.41 6.12
N THR A 167 -5.56 3.99 7.05
CA THR A 167 -5.47 5.43 7.21
C THR A 167 -4.12 5.72 7.80
N ALA A 168 -3.34 6.57 7.13
CA ALA A 168 -2.15 7.17 7.71
C ALA A 168 -2.29 8.68 7.56
N THR A 169 -2.84 9.27 8.61
CA THR A 169 -2.88 10.70 8.84
C THR A 169 -1.93 10.98 10.00
N ARG A 170 -1.06 11.96 9.83
CA ARG A 170 -0.17 12.45 10.88
C ARG A 170 -0.44 13.94 11.08
#